data_AF-A0A918D142-F1
#
_entry.id   AF-A0A918D142-F1
#
_cell.length_a   1.000
_cell.length_b   1.000
_cell.length_c   1.000
_cell.angle_alpha   90.00
_cell.angle_beta   90.00
_cell.angle_gamma   90.00
#
_symmetry.space_group_name_H-M   'P 1'
#
loop_
_entity.id
_entity.type
_entity.pdbx_description
1 polymer ?
#
loop_
_entity_poly.entity_id
_entity_poly.type
_entity_poly.pdbx_seq_one_letter_code
_entity_poly.pdbx_strand_id
1 'polypeptide(L)'
;MTLYDALVFIHIFSAILGMGPGMVMTAVVTLSKPATMTELRHSFKVRNSLHIFTMVGGTLLLVTGLWMGALNPFWFRQGWYIVSLVLFLVALVMGPVVLSPRSKPIKQLFVDVEGDEIPQVYYDLSKELFFYERIINVIFLIIIALMILKPF
;
A
#
# COMPACT_ATOMS: atom_id res chain seq x y z
N MET A 1 27.07 7.92 -13.61
CA MET A 1 25.93 6.99 -13.41
C MET A 1 25.37 6.63 -14.77
N THR A 2 25.13 5.36 -15.04
CA THR A 2 24.40 4.96 -16.26
C THR A 2 22.90 5.21 -16.09
N LEU A 3 22.14 5.19 -17.19
CA LEU A 3 20.68 5.25 -17.13
C LEU A 3 20.10 4.11 -16.28
N TYR A 4 20.67 2.91 -16.40
CA TYR A 4 20.24 1.75 -15.62
C TYR A 4 20.46 1.97 -14.12
N ASP A 5 21.61 2.50 -13.71
CA ASP A 5 21.90 2.80 -12.29
C ASP A 5 20.91 3.83 -11.73
N ALA A 6 20.54 4.83 -12.54
CA ALA A 6 19.54 5.82 -12.15
C ALA A 6 18.14 5.18 -11.97
N LEU A 7 17.74 4.27 -12.87
CA LEU A 7 16.47 3.54 -12.73
C LEU A 7 16.45 2.65 -11.49
N VAL A 8 17.54 1.91 -11.23
CA VAL A 8 17.68 1.08 -10.02
C VAL A 8 17.59 1.95 -8.76
N PHE A 9 18.29 3.08 -8.75
CA PHE A 9 18.24 4.04 -7.65
C PHE A 9 16.81 4.52 -7.38
N ILE A 10 16.10 5.00 -8.41
CA ILE A 10 14.72 5.47 -8.28
C ILE A 10 13.81 4.31 -7.84
N HIS A 11 13.98 3.12 -8.40
CA HIS A 11 13.17 1.95 -8.06
C HIS A 11 13.30 1.57 -6.58
N ILE A 12 14.52 1.47 -6.07
CA ILE A 12 14.78 1.12 -4.67
C ILE A 12 14.24 2.21 -3.73
N PHE A 13 14.48 3.48 -4.05
CA PHE A 13 13.94 4.58 -3.25
C PHE A 13 12.41 4.61 -3.28
N SER A 14 11.80 4.29 -4.41
CA SER A 14 10.35 4.17 -4.55
C SER A 14 9.81 3.00 -3.72
N ALA A 15 10.53 1.88 -3.64
CA ALA A 15 10.16 0.77 -2.77
C ALA A 15 10.19 1.18 -1.30
N ILE A 16 11.27 1.84 -0.85
CA ILE A 16 11.47 2.21 0.55
C ILE A 16 10.52 3.34 0.97
N LEU A 17 10.58 4.48 0.27
CA LEU A 17 9.84 5.69 0.63
C LEU A 17 8.38 5.64 0.19
N GLY A 18 8.10 4.93 -0.90
CA GLY A 18 6.76 4.76 -1.43
C GLY A 18 5.97 3.69 -0.71
N MET A 19 6.50 2.47 -0.64
CA MET A 19 5.77 1.34 -0.06
C MET A 19 5.85 1.32 1.47
N GLY A 20 6.91 1.89 2.06
CA GLY A 20 7.09 1.99 3.51
C GLY A 20 5.89 2.59 4.25
N PRO A 21 5.38 3.77 3.85
CA PRO A 21 4.17 4.37 4.42
C PRO A 21 2.96 3.44 4.41
N GLY A 22 2.81 2.59 3.39
CA GLY A 22 1.71 1.64 3.28
C GLY A 22 1.68 0.60 4.41
N MET A 23 2.85 0.19 4.88
CA MET A 23 2.98 -0.76 5.99
C MET A 23 2.56 -0.16 7.34
N VAL A 24 2.62 1.17 7.49
CA VAL A 24 2.29 1.86 8.75
C VAL A 24 0.93 2.56 8.74
N MET A 25 0.25 2.66 7.59
CA MET A 25 -1.07 3.30 7.47
C MET A 25 -2.10 2.75 8.47
N THR A 26 -2.18 1.43 8.61
CA THR A 26 -3.07 0.78 9.59
C THR A 26 -2.62 1.08 11.03
N ALA A 27 -1.32 1.06 11.29
CA ALA A 27 -0.74 1.28 12.60
C ALA A 27 -1.01 2.69 13.13
N VAL A 28 -1.01 3.70 12.25
CA VAL A 28 -1.37 5.09 12.62
C VAL A 28 -2.76 5.19 13.25
N VAL A 29 -3.71 4.36 12.82
CA VAL A 29 -5.08 4.37 13.35
C VAL A 29 -5.22 3.44 14.56
N THR A 30 -4.57 2.29 14.56
CA THR A 30 -4.74 1.29 15.62
C THR A 30 -3.89 1.57 16.86
N LEU A 31 -2.68 2.11 16.69
CA LEU A 31 -1.78 2.44 17.79
C LEU A 31 -2.12 3.76 18.48
N SER A 32 -2.80 4.68 17.79
CA SER A 32 -3.28 5.92 18.41
C SER A 32 -4.39 5.68 19.43
N LYS A 33 -5.07 4.52 19.39
CA LYS A 33 -6.15 4.11 20.30
C LYS A 33 -7.14 5.26 20.54
N PRO A 34 -7.78 5.80 19.49
CA PRO A 34 -8.62 6.97 19.62
C PRO A 34 -9.78 6.67 20.59
N ALA A 35 -9.93 7.54 21.59
CA ALA A 35 -11.02 7.48 22.55
C ALA A 35 -12.26 8.23 22.06
N THR A 36 -12.08 9.15 21.10
CA THR A 36 -13.15 10.00 20.55
C THR A 36 -13.21 9.96 19.02
N MET A 37 -14.37 10.30 18.46
CA MET A 37 -14.54 10.48 17.02
C MET A 37 -13.62 11.56 16.45
N THR A 38 -13.32 12.60 17.22
CA THR A 38 -12.37 13.65 16.82
C THR A 38 -10.96 13.11 16.65
N GLU A 39 -10.45 12.33 17.60
CA GLU A 39 -9.14 11.65 17.50
C GLU A 39 -9.11 10.63 16.35
N LEU A 40 -10.22 9.92 16.15
CA LEU A 40 -10.36 8.95 15.07
C LEU A 40 -10.30 9.63 13.69
N ARG A 41 -11.06 10.72 13.50
CA ARG A 41 -11.02 11.56 12.27
C ARG A 41 -9.61 12.08 12.02
N HIS A 42 -8.91 12.55 13.06
CA HIS A 42 -7.52 12.98 12.93
C HIS A 42 -6.61 11.82 12.48
N SER A 43 -6.73 10.64 13.10
CA SER A 43 -5.92 9.46 12.75
C SER A 43 -6.12 9.08 11.27
N PHE A 44 -7.36 9.11 10.77
CA PHE A 44 -7.66 8.87 9.36
C PHE A 44 -7.17 9.98 8.42
N LYS A 45 -7.14 11.23 8.87
CA LYS A 45 -6.53 12.35 8.12
C LYS A 45 -5.03 12.13 7.91
N VAL A 46 -4.31 11.71 8.96
CA VAL A 46 -2.87 11.38 8.88
C VAL A 46 -2.67 10.18 7.95
N ARG A 47 -3.47 9.12 8.12
CA ARG A 47 -3.44 7.94 7.25
C ARG A 47 -3.64 8.33 5.77
N ASN A 48 -4.56 9.25 5.46
CA ASN A 48 -4.79 9.71 4.10
C ASN A 48 -3.59 10.48 3.52
N SER A 49 -2.90 11.29 4.34
CA SER A 49 -1.66 11.96 3.92
C SER A 49 -0.56 10.95 3.57
N LEU A 50 -0.47 9.83 4.28
CA LEU A 50 0.48 8.75 3.98
C LEU A 50 0.16 8.03 2.67
N HIS A 51 -1.12 7.91 2.32
CA HIS A 51 -1.56 7.23 1.10
C HIS A 51 -0.99 7.89 -0.18
N ILE A 52 -0.79 9.22 -0.18
CA ILE A 52 -0.22 9.94 -1.33
C ILE A 52 1.19 9.42 -1.65
N PHE A 53 2.03 9.20 -0.62
CA PHE A 53 3.37 8.64 -0.80
C PHE A 53 3.31 7.24 -1.41
N THR A 54 2.35 6.40 -0.96
CA THR A 54 2.16 5.05 -1.51
C THR A 54 1.72 5.04 -2.96
N MET A 55 0.88 5.99 -3.36
CA MET A 55 0.42 6.12 -4.75
C MET A 55 1.56 6.56 -5.68
N VAL A 56 2.30 7.60 -5.29
CA VAL A 56 3.42 8.11 -6.09
C VAL A 56 4.53 7.07 -6.16
N GLY A 57 4.94 6.53 -5.03
CA GLY A 57 6.02 5.56 -4.97
C GLY A 57 5.65 4.22 -5.60
N GLY A 58 4.43 3.72 -5.43
CA GLY A 58 3.96 2.52 -6.14
C GLY A 58 3.96 2.70 -7.66
N THR A 59 3.55 3.87 -8.14
CA THR A 59 3.60 4.20 -9.58
C THR A 59 5.03 4.23 -10.10
N LEU A 60 5.93 4.94 -9.41
CA LEU A 60 7.35 5.01 -9.79
C LEU A 60 8.00 3.63 -9.73
N LEU A 61 7.68 2.81 -8.73
CA LEU A 61 8.18 1.46 -8.58
C LEU A 61 7.80 0.59 -9.79
N LEU A 62 6.53 0.61 -10.20
CA LEU A 62 6.06 -0.15 -11.36
C LEU A 62 6.71 0.33 -12.65
N VAL A 63 6.70 1.64 -12.90
CA VAL A 63 7.25 2.23 -14.13
C VAL A 63 8.73 1.92 -14.27
N THR A 64 9.52 2.14 -13.21
CA THR A 64 10.95 1.85 -13.23
C THR A 64 11.23 0.35 -13.32
N GLY A 65 10.43 -0.50 -12.67
CA GLY A 65 10.57 -1.96 -12.75
C GLY A 65 10.30 -2.51 -14.16
N LEU A 66 9.29 -1.98 -14.86
CA LEU A 66 9.01 -2.31 -16.25
C LEU A 66 10.07 -1.77 -17.19
N TRP A 67 10.56 -0.55 -16.95
CA TRP A 67 11.61 0.05 -17.77
C TRP A 67 12.92 -0.75 -17.67
N MET A 68 13.35 -1.12 -16.47
CA MET A 68 14.51 -1.98 -16.29
C MET A 68 14.32 -3.36 -16.93
N GLY A 69 13.10 -3.91 -16.90
CA GLY A 69 12.75 -5.14 -17.63
C GLY A 69 12.83 -4.98 -19.14
N ALA A 70 12.41 -3.85 -19.69
CA ALA A 70 12.55 -3.55 -21.12
C ALA A 70 14.02 -3.42 -21.56
N LEU A 71 14.89 -2.90 -20.67
CA LEU A 71 16.34 -2.89 -20.89
C LEU A 71 16.99 -4.27 -20.74
N ASN A 72 16.34 -5.20 -20.03
CA ASN A 72 16.81 -6.57 -19.80
C ASN A 72 15.71 -7.61 -20.13
N PRO A 73 15.35 -7.80 -21.42
CA PRO A 73 14.17 -8.59 -21.80
C PRO A 73 14.17 -10.04 -21.30
N PHE A 74 15.33 -10.60 -20.98
CA PHE A 74 15.46 -11.93 -20.37
C PHE A 74 14.73 -12.04 -19.02
N TRP A 75 14.54 -10.94 -18.27
CA TRP A 75 13.79 -10.93 -17.01
C TRP A 75 12.34 -11.39 -17.17
N PHE A 76 11.72 -11.17 -18.34
CA PHE A 76 10.38 -11.68 -18.64
C PHE A 76 10.32 -13.20 -18.81
N ARG A 77 11.44 -13.91 -18.65
CA ARG A 77 11.53 -15.37 -18.53
C ARG A 77 11.94 -15.83 -17.13
N GLN A 78 12.27 -14.90 -16.24
CA GLN A 78 12.67 -15.18 -14.87
C GLN A 78 11.44 -15.19 -13.98
N GLY A 79 11.24 -16.27 -13.23
CA GLY A 79 9.99 -16.41 -12.49
C GLY A 79 9.90 -15.41 -11.33
N TRP A 80 11.02 -15.05 -10.67
CA TRP A 80 11.02 -14.00 -9.65
C TRP A 80 10.44 -12.67 -10.17
N TYR A 81 10.75 -12.32 -11.42
CA TYR A 81 10.29 -11.08 -12.04
C TYR A 81 8.80 -11.16 -12.41
N ILE A 82 8.40 -12.25 -13.08
CA ILE A 82 7.01 -12.46 -13.51
C ILE A 82 6.08 -12.53 -12.30
N VAL A 83 6.42 -13.34 -11.29
CA VAL A 83 5.61 -13.51 -10.08
C VAL A 83 5.48 -12.19 -9.33
N SER A 84 6.59 -11.44 -9.19
CA SER A 84 6.55 -10.12 -8.55
C SER A 84 5.66 -9.13 -9.30
N LEU A 85 5.72 -9.11 -10.63
CA LEU A 85 4.89 -8.24 -11.46
C LEU A 85 3.40 -8.60 -11.32
N VAL A 86 3.06 -9.89 -11.37
CA VAL A 86 1.68 -10.36 -11.18
C VAL A 86 1.16 -9.99 -9.79
N LEU A 87 1.94 -10.27 -8.74
CA LEU A 87 1.61 -9.90 -7.36
C LEU A 87 1.40 -8.38 -7.22
N PHE A 88 2.24 -7.58 -7.86
CA PHE A 88 2.10 -6.12 -7.84
C PHE A 88 0.80 -5.67 -8.50
N LEU A 89 0.45 -6.23 -9.66
CA LEU A 89 -0.81 -5.93 -10.34
C LEU A 89 -2.03 -6.36 -9.53
N VAL A 90 -1.97 -7.51 -8.85
CA VAL A 90 -3.01 -7.95 -7.91
C VAL A 90 -3.18 -6.93 -6.78
N ALA A 91 -2.09 -6.53 -6.12
CA ALA A 91 -2.13 -5.53 -5.06
C ALA A 91 -2.68 -4.18 -5.56
N LEU A 92 -2.31 -3.76 -6.78
CA LEU A 92 -2.81 -2.54 -7.41
C LEU A 92 -4.33 -2.59 -7.63
N VAL A 93 -4.84 -3.72 -8.14
CA VAL A 93 -6.29 -3.92 -8.37
C VAL A 93 -7.07 -4.01 -7.05
N MET A 94 -6.47 -4.58 -6.00
CA MET A 94 -7.11 -4.64 -4.68
C MET A 94 -7.46 -3.26 -4.11
N GLY A 95 -6.71 -2.21 -4.45
CA GLY A 95 -7.01 -0.83 -4.04
C GLY A 95 -8.45 -0.39 -4.39
N PRO A 96 -8.79 -0.22 -5.68
CA PRO A 96 -10.13 0.17 -6.10
C PRO A 96 -11.19 -0.92 -5.93
N VAL A 97 -10.84 -2.21 -6.07
CA VAL A 97 -11.83 -3.30 -6.07
C VAL A 97 -12.20 -3.78 -4.67
N VAL A 98 -11.22 -3.83 -3.75
CA VAL A 98 -11.41 -4.42 -2.42
C VAL A 98 -11.42 -3.36 -1.32
N LEU A 99 -10.42 -2.46 -1.30
CA LEU A 99 -10.28 -1.48 -0.22
C LEU A 99 -11.25 -0.30 -0.35
N SER A 100 -11.44 0.23 -1.56
CA SER A 100 -12.30 1.40 -1.78
C SER A 100 -13.75 1.18 -1.29
N PRO A 101 -14.45 0.07 -1.66
CA PRO A 101 -15.80 -0.21 -1.16
C PRO A 101 -15.87 -0.33 0.37
N ARG A 102 -14.84 -0.88 1.02
CA ARG A 102 -14.78 -1.04 2.49
C ARG A 102 -14.45 0.26 3.22
N SER A 103 -13.70 1.15 2.58
CA SER A 103 -13.37 2.46 3.14
C SER A 103 -14.55 3.45 3.09
N LYS A 104 -15.49 3.29 2.16
CA LYS A 104 -16.61 4.22 1.96
C LYS A 104 -17.55 4.29 3.18
N PRO A 105 -18.04 3.17 3.74
CA PRO A 105 -18.88 3.19 4.95
C PRO A 105 -18.19 3.86 6.15
N ILE A 106 -16.88 3.62 6.33
CA ILE A 106 -16.10 4.26 7.41
C ILE A 106 -16.04 5.78 7.19
N LYS A 107 -15.83 6.25 5.95
CA LYS A 107 -15.85 7.68 5.64
C LYS A 107 -17.23 8.32 5.86
N GLN A 108 -18.31 7.59 5.58
CA GLN A 108 -19.68 8.04 5.83
C GLN A 108 -19.93 8.21 7.34
N LEU A 109 -19.46 7.28 8.18
CA LEU A 109 -19.54 7.44 9.64
C LEU A 109 -18.90 8.74 10.15
N PHE A 110 -17.85 9.24 9.49
CA PHE A 110 -17.24 10.51 9.88
C PHE A 110 -18.09 11.74 9.54
N VAL A 111 -19.08 11.60 8.65
CA VAL A 111 -20.02 12.67 8.28
C VAL A 111 -21.30 12.55 9.11
N ASP A 112 -21.82 11.33 9.25
CA ASP A 112 -23.16 11.08 9.78
C ASP A 112 -23.22 11.09 11.33
N VAL A 113 -22.10 10.83 12.00
CA VAL A 113 -22.05 10.79 13.47
C VAL A 113 -21.82 12.19 14.03
N GLU A 114 -22.86 12.72 14.67
CA GLU A 114 -22.80 13.88 15.54
C GLU A 114 -22.42 13.44 16.96
N GLY A 115 -21.39 14.05 17.55
CA GLY A 115 -20.84 13.69 18.86
C GLY A 115 -19.45 13.05 18.79
N ASP A 116 -18.91 12.74 19.97
CA ASP A 116 -17.54 12.23 20.14
C ASP A 116 -17.46 10.72 20.41
N GLU A 117 -18.58 10.01 20.54
CA GLU A 117 -18.59 8.57 20.76
C GLU A 117 -18.34 7.79 19.46
N ILE A 118 -17.45 6.79 19.53
CA ILE A 118 -17.12 5.93 18.39
C ILE A 118 -18.17 4.80 18.31
N PRO A 119 -18.98 4.71 17.23
CA PRO A 119 -20.01 3.68 17.12
C PRO A 119 -19.41 2.28 17.01
N GLN A 120 -20.07 1.26 17.58
CA GLN A 120 -19.59 -0.12 17.50
C GLN A 120 -19.37 -0.62 16.05
N VAL A 121 -20.22 -0.15 15.12
CA VAL A 121 -20.15 -0.46 13.68
C VAL A 121 -18.80 -0.08 13.06
N TYR A 122 -18.11 0.93 13.59
CA TYR A 122 -16.76 1.29 13.14
C TYR A 122 -15.77 0.13 13.33
N TYR A 123 -15.82 -0.57 14.47
CA TYR A 123 -14.88 -1.64 14.78
C TYR A 123 -15.06 -2.84 13.84
N ASP A 124 -16.29 -3.15 13.46
CA ASP A 124 -16.58 -4.25 12.53
C ASP A 124 -16.08 -3.92 11.12
N LEU A 125 -16.37 -2.71 10.63
CA LEU A 125 -15.93 -2.23 9.32
C LEU A 125 -14.40 -2.10 9.22
N SER A 126 -13.77 -1.53 10.25
CA SER A 126 -12.31 -1.31 10.27
C SER A 126 -11.54 -2.62 10.35
N LYS A 127 -12.05 -3.63 11.07
CA LYS A 127 -11.45 -4.97 11.12
C LYS A 127 -11.35 -5.59 9.73
N GLU A 128 -12.41 -5.51 8.93
CA GLU A 128 -12.41 -6.03 7.57
C GLU A 128 -11.45 -5.23 6.67
N LEU A 129 -11.50 -3.90 6.70
CA LEU A 129 -10.59 -3.05 5.93
C LEU A 129 -9.12 -3.37 6.24
N PHE A 130 -8.75 -3.41 7.52
CA PHE A 130 -7.38 -3.64 7.97
C PHE A 130 -6.90 -5.06 7.73
N PHE A 131 -7.80 -6.04 7.58
CA PHE A 131 -7.44 -7.38 7.16
C PHE A 131 -6.89 -7.39 5.73
N TYR A 132 -7.59 -6.76 4.79
CA TYR A 132 -7.15 -6.69 3.39
C TYR A 132 -5.90 -5.82 3.19
N GLU A 133 -5.75 -4.73 3.96
CA GLU A 133 -4.52 -3.94 3.97
C GLU A 133 -3.31 -4.79 4.38
N ARG A 134 -3.47 -5.66 5.37
CA ARG A 134 -2.40 -6.56 5.82
C ARG A 134 -2.05 -7.61 4.75
N ILE A 135 -3.04 -8.13 4.04
CA ILE A 135 -2.80 -9.01 2.89
C ILE A 135 -1.95 -8.29 1.84
N ILE A 136 -2.30 -7.05 1.49
CA ILE A 136 -1.53 -6.23 0.55
C ILE A 136 -0.09 -6.02 1.05
N ASN A 137 0.09 -5.73 2.33
CA ASN A 137 1.43 -5.58 2.92
C ASN A 137 2.24 -6.88 2.87
N VAL A 138 1.62 -8.04 3.12
CA VAL A 138 2.26 -9.36 2.96
C VAL A 138 2.66 -9.59 1.50
N ILE A 139 1.80 -9.23 0.53
CA ILE A 139 2.13 -9.31 -0.89
C ILE A 139 3.38 -8.46 -1.21
N PHE A 140 3.45 -7.22 -0.70
CA PHE A 140 4.63 -6.38 -0.92
C PHE A 140 5.89 -6.93 -0.27
N LEU A 141 5.80 -7.54 0.91
CA LEU A 141 6.94 -8.23 1.52
C LEU A 141 7.44 -9.41 0.67
N ILE A 142 6.52 -10.19 0.09
CA ILE A 142 6.87 -11.27 -0.84
C ILE A 142 7.57 -10.71 -2.08
N ILE A 143 7.05 -9.63 -2.67
CA ILE A 143 7.66 -8.96 -3.84
C ILE A 143 9.10 -8.51 -3.51
N ILE A 144 9.29 -7.86 -2.36
CA ILE A 144 10.63 -7.42 -1.91
C ILE A 144 11.57 -8.64 -1.78
N ALA A 145 11.11 -9.72 -1.15
CA ALA A 145 11.90 -10.94 -1.00
C ALA A 145 12.29 -11.55 -2.36
N LEU A 146 11.35 -11.61 -3.31
CA LEU A 146 11.63 -12.10 -4.68
C LEU A 146 12.65 -11.23 -5.42
N MET A 147 12.53 -9.90 -5.29
CA MET A 147 13.44 -8.94 -5.93
C MET A 147 14.86 -8.98 -5.36
N ILE A 148 15.01 -9.32 -4.08
CA ILE A 148 16.31 -9.46 -3.41
C ILE A 148 16.93 -10.83 -3.71
N LEU A 149 16.18 -11.92 -3.47
CA LEU A 149 16.72 -13.29 -3.51
C LEU A 149 16.83 -13.84 -4.93
N LYS A 150 15.98 -13.39 -5.86
CA LYS A 150 15.93 -13.84 -7.27
C LYS A 150 16.08 -15.37 -7.45
N PRO A 151 15.26 -16.19 -6.77
CA PRO A 151 15.55 -17.63 -6.63
C PRO A 151 15.35 -18.49 -7.89
N PHE A 152 14.62 -18.02 -8.91
CA PHE A 152 14.28 -18.80 -10.12
C PHE A 152 13.89 -17.92 -11.31
#